data_AF-A0A9E5K2U3-F1
#
_entry.id   AF-A0A9E5K2U3-F1
#
_cell.length_a   1.000
_cell.length_b   1.000
_cell.length_c   1.000
_cell.angle_alpha   90.00
_cell.angle_beta   90.00
_cell.angle_gamma   90.00
#
_symmetry.space_group_name_H-M   'P 1'
#
loop_
_entity.id
_entity.type
_entity.pdbx_description
1 polymer ?
#
loop_
_entity_poly.entity_id
_entity_poly.type
_entity_poly.pdbx_seq_one_letter_code
_entity_poly.pdbx_strand_id
1 'polypeptide(L)'
;MSTTTQPQYRSTVLNQLNDEWRRLCRSRQHLTAAQQWLVSTDPVSSLDEVLTLAGFRGSRIDDEADRFLLRLVQRAATDQLAARVVLQRVLPPLVSVARRRGKVTQGGFEEALATLLSHAWEVIRTYPVERRPAKVASNIVRDAEYFGFVRRSRQVTEMQTFDPESIMTGPQYYNSSEHLDDLLERAQRSRVSARSIEVLRELGSSSLAEMAEHHGVSLRAARRRRQQAINELRVRTLSVA
;
A
#
# COMPACT_ATOMS: atom_id res chain seq x y z
N MET A 1 -10.08 -41.52 -21.86
CA MET A 1 -9.86 -40.06 -21.82
C MET A 1 -9.82 -39.64 -20.36
N SER A 2 -8.63 -39.58 -19.78
CA SER A 2 -8.44 -39.34 -18.35
C SER A 2 -8.58 -37.85 -18.04
N THR A 3 -9.63 -37.49 -17.30
CA THR A 3 -9.81 -36.16 -16.70
C THR A 3 -8.73 -35.92 -15.65
N THR A 4 -7.77 -35.05 -15.98
CA THR A 4 -6.78 -34.55 -15.02
C THR A 4 -7.49 -33.66 -13.99
N THR A 5 -7.89 -34.24 -12.87
CA THR A 5 -8.31 -33.50 -11.67
C THR A 5 -7.11 -32.70 -11.16
N GLN A 6 -7.10 -31.40 -11.44
CA GLN A 6 -6.12 -30.49 -10.85
C GLN A 6 -6.26 -30.55 -9.31
N PRO A 7 -5.17 -30.78 -8.56
CA PRO A 7 -5.22 -30.76 -7.11
C PRO A 7 -5.65 -29.37 -6.63
N GLN A 8 -6.76 -29.29 -5.91
CA GLN A 8 -7.19 -28.09 -5.18
C GLN A 8 -6.18 -27.81 -4.06
N TYR A 9 -5.06 -27.15 -4.39
CA TYR A 9 -4.14 -26.65 -3.39
C TYR A 9 -4.87 -25.62 -2.52
N ARG A 10 -5.26 -26.04 -1.31
CA ARG A 10 -5.75 -25.13 -0.28
C ARG A 10 -4.60 -24.21 0.11
N SER A 11 -4.82 -22.91 -0.01
CA SER A 11 -3.80 -21.92 0.24
C SER A 11 -3.34 -21.89 1.69
N THR A 12 -2.03 -22.08 1.92
CA THR A 12 -1.45 -22.12 3.27
C THR A 12 -1.58 -20.77 3.95
N VAL A 13 -1.26 -19.67 3.25
CA VAL A 13 -1.33 -18.31 3.81
C VAL A 13 -2.78 -17.93 4.10
N LEU A 14 -3.72 -18.26 3.22
CA LEU A 14 -5.14 -17.97 3.45
C LEU A 14 -5.70 -18.73 4.65
N ASN A 15 -5.31 -19.99 4.83
CA ASN A 15 -5.71 -20.78 5.99
C ASN A 15 -5.16 -20.18 7.28
N GLN A 16 -3.88 -19.80 7.31
CA GLN A 16 -3.24 -19.16 8.45
C GLN A 16 -3.94 -17.86 8.85
N LEU A 17 -4.29 -17.00 7.88
CA LEU A 17 -5.03 -15.76 8.14
C LEU A 17 -6.44 -16.03 8.69
N ASN A 18 -7.13 -17.05 8.19
CA ASN A 18 -8.47 -17.39 8.70
C ASN A 18 -8.41 -18.04 10.10
N ASP A 19 -7.40 -18.86 10.38
CA ASP A 19 -7.15 -19.41 11.72
C ASP A 19 -6.79 -18.31 12.72
N GLU A 20 -5.93 -17.38 12.32
CA GLU A 20 -5.59 -16.21 13.11
C GLU A 20 -6.82 -15.36 13.38
N TRP A 21 -7.65 -15.06 12.37
CA TRP A 21 -8.89 -14.31 12.56
C TRP A 21 -9.81 -14.97 13.59
N ARG A 22 -9.99 -16.29 13.51
CA ARG A 22 -10.76 -17.05 14.51
C ARG A 22 -10.20 -16.93 15.92
N ARG A 23 -8.88 -16.84 16.08
CA ARG A 23 -8.25 -16.58 17.40
C ARG A 23 -8.48 -15.14 17.86
N LEU A 24 -8.38 -14.16 16.97
CA LEU A 24 -8.62 -12.76 17.29
C LEU A 24 -10.06 -12.54 17.78
N CYS A 25 -11.07 -13.10 17.11
CA CYS A 25 -12.47 -12.98 17.51
C CYS A 25 -12.78 -13.57 18.89
N ARG A 26 -11.97 -14.52 19.38
CA ARG A 26 -12.15 -15.15 20.71
C ARG A 26 -11.46 -14.39 21.84
N SER A 27 -10.63 -13.40 21.52
CA SER A 27 -9.86 -12.65 22.52
C SER A 27 -10.66 -11.45 23.05
N ARG A 28 -11.00 -11.48 24.34
CA ARG A 28 -11.63 -10.33 25.02
C ARG A 28 -10.77 -9.08 24.97
N GLN A 29 -9.45 -9.22 25.06
CA GLN A 29 -8.52 -8.08 24.98
C GLN A 29 -8.63 -7.35 23.64
N HIS A 30 -8.74 -8.09 22.53
CA HIS A 30 -8.92 -7.49 21.20
C HIS A 30 -10.30 -6.85 21.04
N LEU A 31 -11.35 -7.43 21.62
CA LEU A 31 -12.67 -6.81 21.65
C LEU A 31 -12.65 -5.49 22.43
N THR A 32 -12.04 -5.46 23.62
CA THR A 32 -11.91 -4.25 24.42
C THR A 32 -11.10 -3.17 23.69
N ALA A 33 -10.03 -3.54 22.99
CA ALA A 33 -9.30 -2.61 22.13
C ALA A 33 -10.17 -2.05 21.01
N ALA A 34 -11.00 -2.88 20.37
CA ALA A 34 -11.90 -2.46 19.31
C ALA A 34 -13.01 -1.50 19.79
N GLN A 35 -13.54 -1.73 20.99
CA GLN A 35 -14.54 -0.86 21.62
C GLN A 35 -14.00 0.55 21.90
N GLN A 36 -12.67 0.73 22.00
CA GLN A 36 -12.04 2.04 22.24
C GLN A 36 -11.79 2.86 20.97
N TRP A 37 -12.04 2.32 19.77
CA TRP A 37 -11.67 3.00 18.53
C TRP A 37 -12.56 4.22 18.17
N LEU A 38 -13.68 4.44 18.86
CA LEU A 38 -14.64 5.52 18.57
C LEU A 38 -15.08 5.56 17.08
N VAL A 39 -15.13 4.39 16.44
CA VAL A 39 -15.55 4.22 15.03
C VAL A 39 -17.06 4.04 14.86
N SER A 40 -17.75 3.72 15.96
CA SER A 40 -19.19 3.51 16.08
C SER A 40 -19.75 4.35 17.24
N THR A 41 -21.03 4.70 17.19
CA THR A 41 -21.75 5.32 18.31
C THR A 41 -22.02 4.33 19.43
N ASP A 42 -22.37 3.09 19.05
CA ASP A 42 -22.66 2.02 20.00
C ASP A 42 -21.45 1.09 20.18
N PRO A 43 -21.22 0.57 21.40
CA PRO A 43 -20.14 -0.36 21.66
C PRO A 43 -20.37 -1.68 20.89
N VAL A 44 -19.37 -2.08 20.10
CA VAL A 44 -19.41 -3.35 19.36
C VAL A 44 -19.31 -4.56 20.30
N SER A 45 -20.02 -5.62 19.97
CA SER A 45 -20.08 -6.90 20.70
C SER A 45 -19.06 -7.93 20.23
N SER A 46 -18.51 -7.77 19.01
CA SER A 46 -17.52 -8.68 18.43
C SER A 46 -16.68 -8.02 17.33
N LEU A 47 -15.54 -8.62 16.98
CA LEU A 47 -14.76 -8.18 15.80
C LEU A 47 -15.47 -8.50 14.48
N ASP A 48 -16.31 -9.55 14.44
CA ASP A 48 -17.12 -9.87 13.26
C ASP A 48 -18.22 -8.81 13.03
N GLU A 49 -18.73 -8.19 14.10
CA GLU A 49 -19.63 -7.04 14.00
C GLU A 49 -18.92 -5.83 13.40
N VAL A 50 -17.69 -5.50 13.86
CA VAL A 50 -16.88 -4.43 13.24
C VAL A 50 -16.68 -4.70 11.74
N LEU A 51 -16.41 -5.96 11.39
CA LEU A 51 -16.20 -6.37 10.00
C LEU A 51 -17.49 -6.20 9.16
N THR A 52 -18.64 -6.52 9.75
CA THR A 52 -19.97 -6.37 9.15
C THR A 52 -20.33 -4.90 8.96
N LEU A 53 -20.10 -4.05 9.97
CA LEU A 53 -20.25 -2.59 9.89
C LEU A 53 -19.34 -1.97 8.83
N ALA A 54 -18.16 -2.53 8.60
CA ALA A 54 -17.28 -2.15 7.49
C ALA A 54 -17.74 -2.69 6.12
N GLY A 55 -18.92 -3.31 6.03
CA GLY A 55 -19.55 -3.79 4.79
C GLY A 55 -19.10 -5.17 4.33
N PHE A 56 -18.52 -5.98 5.20
CA PHE A 56 -18.16 -7.35 4.82
C PHE A 56 -19.42 -8.19 4.59
N ARG A 57 -19.50 -8.83 3.41
CA ARG A 57 -20.69 -9.58 2.95
C ARG A 57 -21.98 -8.74 2.87
N GLY A 58 -21.88 -7.42 2.97
CA GLY A 58 -22.99 -6.50 2.80
C GLY A 58 -23.28 -6.19 1.33
N SER A 59 -24.15 -5.20 1.11
CA SER A 59 -24.53 -4.70 -0.21
C SER A 59 -23.34 -4.17 -1.00
N ARG A 60 -23.44 -4.22 -2.34
CA ARG A 60 -22.37 -3.74 -3.24
C ARG A 60 -22.11 -2.23 -3.11
N ILE A 61 -23.16 -1.46 -2.82
CA ILE A 61 -23.13 -0.02 -2.59
C ILE A 61 -23.73 0.20 -1.21
N ASP A 62 -22.92 0.70 -0.29
CA ASP A 62 -23.30 1.00 1.09
C ASP A 62 -22.38 2.12 1.59
N ASP A 63 -22.87 3.35 1.50
CA ASP A 63 -22.08 4.54 1.83
C ASP A 63 -21.80 4.66 3.33
N GLU A 64 -22.65 4.09 4.19
CA GLU A 64 -22.39 4.09 5.63
C GLU A 64 -21.29 3.10 5.98
N ALA A 65 -21.33 1.90 5.39
CA ALA A 65 -20.27 0.93 5.55
C ALA A 65 -18.91 1.43 4.99
N ASP A 66 -18.93 2.16 3.87
CA ASP A 66 -17.72 2.76 3.29
C ASP A 66 -17.17 3.89 4.18
N ARG A 67 -18.03 4.73 4.76
CA ARG A 67 -17.64 5.74 5.77
C ARG A 67 -17.07 5.08 7.04
N PHE A 68 -17.70 4.00 7.51
CA PHE A 68 -17.21 3.24 8.65
C PHE A 68 -15.82 2.66 8.37
N LEU A 69 -15.64 2.06 7.18
CA LEU A 69 -14.35 1.55 6.73
C LEU A 69 -13.30 2.66 6.61
N LEU A 70 -13.66 3.87 6.18
CA LEU A 70 -12.75 5.02 6.15
C LEU A 70 -12.23 5.35 7.56
N ARG A 71 -13.10 5.43 8.57
CA ARG A 71 -12.69 5.67 9.97
C ARG A 71 -11.79 4.57 10.49
N LEU A 72 -12.09 3.32 10.15
CA LEU A 72 -11.26 2.18 10.53
C LEU A 72 -9.87 2.23 9.88
N VAL A 73 -9.79 2.66 8.62
CA VAL A 73 -8.52 2.85 7.90
C VAL A 73 -7.71 4.02 8.46
N GLN A 74 -8.36 5.11 8.88
CA GLN A 74 -7.69 6.19 9.61
C GLN A 74 -7.01 5.65 10.87
N ARG A 75 -7.71 4.81 11.64
CA ARG A 75 -7.18 4.16 12.84
C ARG A 75 -6.05 3.18 12.52
N ALA A 76 -6.17 2.43 11.43
CA ALA A 76 -5.21 1.44 10.98
C ALA A 76 -3.80 2.01 10.72
N ALA A 77 -3.64 3.32 10.49
CA ALA A 77 -2.33 3.94 10.36
C ALA A 77 -1.41 3.61 11.56
N THR A 78 -1.97 3.62 12.78
CA THR A 78 -1.23 3.42 14.03
C THR A 78 -1.65 2.17 14.81
N ASP A 79 -2.79 1.58 14.50
CA ASP A 79 -3.35 0.44 15.24
C ASP A 79 -3.28 -0.85 14.40
N GLN A 80 -2.51 -1.83 14.88
CA GLN A 80 -2.27 -3.08 14.16
C GLN A 80 -3.54 -3.94 14.07
N LEU A 81 -4.38 -3.94 15.09
CA LEU A 81 -5.62 -4.72 15.08
C LEU A 81 -6.62 -4.10 14.09
N ALA A 82 -6.74 -2.78 14.06
CA ALA A 82 -7.57 -2.10 13.04
C ALA A 82 -7.08 -2.42 11.61
N ALA A 83 -5.76 -2.36 11.36
CA ALA A 83 -5.20 -2.74 10.07
C ALA A 83 -5.52 -4.20 9.69
N ARG A 84 -5.50 -5.10 10.67
CA ARG A 84 -5.84 -6.51 10.48
C ARG A 84 -7.32 -6.74 10.17
N VAL A 85 -8.23 -5.97 10.79
CA VAL A 85 -9.67 -5.99 10.46
C VAL A 85 -9.90 -5.48 9.03
N VAL A 86 -9.25 -4.37 8.63
CA VAL A 86 -9.33 -3.85 7.26
C VAL A 86 -8.80 -4.90 6.26
N LEU A 87 -7.68 -5.55 6.57
CA LEU A 87 -7.13 -6.61 5.73
C LEU A 87 -8.15 -7.76 5.57
N GLN A 88 -8.77 -8.19 6.66
CA GLN A 88 -9.83 -9.22 6.62
C GLN A 88 -10.99 -8.78 5.72
N ARG A 89 -11.38 -7.50 5.78
CA ARG A 89 -12.47 -6.93 4.98
C ARG A 89 -12.19 -6.96 3.48
N VAL A 90 -10.94 -6.73 3.08
CA VAL A 90 -10.52 -6.72 1.66
C VAL A 90 -9.95 -8.06 1.18
N LEU A 91 -9.82 -9.05 2.07
CA LEU A 91 -9.26 -10.35 1.72
C LEU A 91 -10.01 -11.07 0.58
N PRO A 92 -11.36 -11.14 0.55
CA PRO A 92 -12.05 -11.80 -0.55
C PRO A 92 -11.74 -11.23 -1.94
N PRO A 93 -11.82 -9.90 -2.19
CA PRO A 93 -11.42 -9.37 -3.49
C PRO A 93 -9.91 -9.52 -3.78
N LEU A 94 -9.03 -9.48 -2.78
CA LEU A 94 -7.61 -9.80 -2.99
C LEU A 94 -7.40 -11.25 -3.45
N VAL A 95 -8.12 -12.22 -2.89
CA VAL A 95 -8.10 -13.61 -3.36
C VAL A 95 -8.57 -13.71 -4.81
N SER A 96 -9.62 -12.98 -5.21
CA SER A 96 -10.05 -12.93 -6.61
C SER A 96 -8.98 -12.38 -7.54
N VAL A 97 -8.24 -11.34 -7.12
CA VAL A 97 -7.11 -10.80 -7.90
C VAL A 97 -5.95 -11.79 -7.95
N ALA A 98 -5.59 -12.43 -6.83
CA ALA A 98 -4.55 -13.46 -6.77
C ALA A 98 -4.84 -14.63 -7.72
N ARG A 99 -6.08 -15.09 -7.81
CA ARG A 99 -6.48 -16.15 -8.77
C ARG A 99 -6.25 -15.74 -10.22
N ARG A 100 -6.51 -14.47 -10.55
CA ARG A 100 -6.28 -13.94 -11.91
C ARG A 100 -4.79 -13.80 -12.19
N ARG A 101 -4.03 -13.19 -11.28
CA ARG A 101 -2.59 -12.92 -11.43
C ARG A 101 -1.74 -14.18 -11.31
N GLY A 102 -2.13 -15.14 -10.49
CA GLY A 102 -1.45 -16.43 -10.35
C GLY A 102 -1.45 -17.29 -11.61
N LYS A 103 -2.25 -16.97 -12.64
CA LYS A 103 -2.15 -17.61 -13.96
C LYS A 103 -0.90 -17.19 -14.75
N VAL A 104 -0.30 -16.04 -14.39
CA VAL A 104 0.85 -15.44 -15.09
C VAL A 104 2.07 -15.24 -14.19
N THR A 105 1.93 -15.34 -12.86
CA THR A 105 3.03 -15.33 -11.89
C THR A 105 3.70 -16.71 -11.83
N GLN A 106 5.03 -16.77 -11.85
CA GLN A 106 5.78 -18.04 -11.88
C GLN A 106 5.46 -18.96 -10.68
N GLY A 107 5.40 -18.44 -9.45
CA GLY A 107 4.98 -19.18 -8.25
C GLY A 107 3.46 -19.27 -8.05
N GLY A 108 2.69 -19.00 -9.10
CA GLY A 108 1.26 -19.26 -9.14
C GLY A 108 0.42 -18.42 -8.18
N PHE A 109 -0.66 -19.01 -7.68
CA PHE A 109 -1.61 -18.36 -6.77
C PHE A 109 -0.99 -17.94 -5.43
N GLU A 110 -0.16 -18.80 -4.81
CA GLU A 110 0.43 -18.53 -3.49
C GLU A 110 1.36 -17.32 -3.53
N GLU A 111 2.27 -17.26 -4.52
CA GLU A 111 3.18 -16.12 -4.66
C GLU A 111 2.41 -14.83 -4.97
N ALA A 112 1.39 -14.93 -5.85
CA ALA A 112 0.54 -13.79 -6.17
C ALA A 112 -0.25 -13.29 -4.95
N LEU A 113 -0.78 -14.19 -4.12
CA LEU A 113 -1.49 -13.84 -2.90
C LEU A 113 -0.54 -13.22 -1.87
N ALA A 114 0.63 -13.81 -1.63
CA ALA A 114 1.62 -13.26 -0.70
C ALA A 114 2.03 -11.84 -1.09
N THR A 115 2.32 -11.61 -2.39
CA THR A 115 2.64 -10.28 -2.93
C THR A 115 1.52 -9.28 -2.71
N LEU A 116 0.26 -9.66 -2.97
CA LEU A 116 -0.89 -8.78 -2.73
C LEU A 116 -1.08 -8.46 -1.26
N LEU A 117 -0.91 -9.43 -0.36
CA LEU A 117 -1.09 -9.23 1.07
C LEU A 117 -0.04 -8.26 1.63
N SER A 118 1.22 -8.38 1.19
CA SER A 118 2.29 -7.45 1.56
C SER A 118 1.94 -6.00 1.16
N HIS A 119 1.56 -5.78 -0.10
CA HIS A 119 1.19 -4.43 -0.55
C HIS A 119 -0.13 -3.93 0.03
N ALA A 120 -1.12 -4.81 0.24
CA ALA A 120 -2.36 -4.44 0.89
C ALA A 120 -2.10 -3.92 2.30
N TRP A 121 -1.21 -4.58 3.07
CA TRP A 121 -0.81 -4.10 4.38
C TRP A 121 -0.21 -2.69 4.31
N GLU A 122 0.78 -2.45 3.43
CA GLU A 122 1.39 -1.12 3.24
C GLU A 122 0.35 -0.05 2.87
N VAL A 123 -0.53 -0.37 1.91
CA VAL A 123 -1.60 0.54 1.45
C VAL A 123 -2.57 0.87 2.57
N ILE A 124 -2.98 -0.11 3.37
CA ILE A 124 -3.87 0.10 4.52
C ILE A 124 -3.21 1.04 5.53
N ARG A 125 -1.92 0.80 5.86
CA ARG A 125 -1.18 1.61 6.85
C ARG A 125 -0.89 3.03 6.39
N THR A 126 -0.92 3.29 5.08
CA THR A 126 -0.54 4.58 4.47
C THR A 126 -1.66 5.23 3.66
N TYR A 127 -2.90 4.77 3.84
CA TYR A 127 -4.03 5.17 3.01
C TYR A 127 -4.28 6.69 3.10
N PRO A 128 -4.40 7.41 1.97
CA PRO A 128 -4.55 8.86 1.96
C PRO A 128 -6.02 9.27 2.14
N VAL A 129 -6.50 9.18 3.38
CA VAL A 129 -7.91 9.34 3.77
C VAL A 129 -8.53 10.68 3.33
N GLU A 130 -7.76 11.77 3.34
CA GLU A 130 -8.25 13.10 2.93
C GLU A 130 -8.43 13.21 1.41
N ARG A 131 -7.60 12.51 0.64
CA ARG A 131 -7.63 12.55 -0.83
C ARG A 131 -8.61 11.53 -1.42
N ARG A 132 -8.86 10.44 -0.71
CA ARG A 132 -9.71 9.33 -1.18
C ARG A 132 -10.71 8.93 -0.08
N PRO A 133 -11.69 9.78 0.24
CA PRO A 133 -12.63 9.53 1.34
C PRO A 133 -13.71 8.48 1.00
N ALA A 134 -13.76 7.96 -0.22
CA ALA A 134 -14.80 7.05 -0.68
C ALA A 134 -14.24 5.89 -1.51
N LYS A 135 -15.03 4.81 -1.63
CA LYS A 135 -14.69 3.56 -2.31
C LYS A 135 -13.44 2.93 -1.73
N VAL A 136 -13.34 2.93 -0.40
CA VAL A 136 -12.12 2.65 0.35
C VAL A 136 -11.60 1.26 0.03
N ALA A 137 -12.44 0.23 0.15
CA ALA A 137 -12.08 -1.16 -0.14
C ALA A 137 -11.57 -1.36 -1.59
N SER A 138 -12.27 -0.78 -2.57
CA SER A 138 -11.89 -0.89 -3.98
C SER A 138 -10.57 -0.19 -4.28
N ASN A 139 -10.33 0.97 -3.68
CA ASN A 139 -9.07 1.71 -3.84
C ASN A 139 -7.91 0.93 -3.22
N ILE A 140 -8.09 0.33 -2.03
CA ILE A 140 -7.06 -0.50 -1.39
C ILE A 140 -6.66 -1.68 -2.29
N VAL A 141 -7.65 -2.43 -2.78
CA VAL A 141 -7.40 -3.60 -3.66
C VAL A 141 -6.71 -3.18 -4.96
N ARG A 142 -7.15 -2.07 -5.56
CA ARG A 142 -6.56 -1.52 -6.79
C ARG A 142 -5.10 -1.11 -6.58
N ASP A 143 -4.81 -0.40 -5.50
CA ASP A 143 -3.45 0.07 -5.20
C ASP A 143 -2.53 -1.11 -4.89
N ALA A 144 -3.00 -2.10 -4.11
CA ALA A 144 -2.24 -3.33 -3.82
C ALA A 144 -1.89 -4.11 -5.10
N GLU A 145 -2.86 -4.26 -6.02
CA GLU A 145 -2.60 -4.89 -7.32
C GLU A 145 -1.62 -4.08 -8.17
N TYR A 146 -1.78 -2.76 -8.21
CA TYR A 146 -0.90 -1.87 -8.97
C TYR A 146 0.55 -1.99 -8.50
N PHE A 147 0.80 -1.93 -7.20
CA PHE A 147 2.15 -2.04 -6.66
C PHE A 147 2.74 -3.44 -6.85
N GLY A 148 1.95 -4.49 -6.65
CA GLY A 148 2.43 -5.88 -6.76
C GLY A 148 2.76 -6.32 -8.17
N PHE A 149 1.98 -5.90 -9.18
CA PHE A 149 2.08 -6.48 -10.52
C PHE A 149 2.21 -5.47 -11.66
N VAL A 150 1.76 -4.23 -11.50
CA VAL A 150 1.81 -3.26 -12.61
C VAL A 150 3.11 -2.45 -12.55
N ARG A 151 3.42 -1.91 -11.37
CA ARG A 151 4.66 -1.15 -11.15
C ARG A 151 5.90 -2.02 -11.35
N ARG A 152 5.90 -3.24 -10.79
CA ARG A 152 7.03 -4.17 -10.92
C ARG A 152 7.28 -4.56 -12.37
N SER A 153 6.23 -4.89 -13.13
CA SER A 153 6.39 -5.21 -14.56
C SER A 153 6.95 -4.03 -15.36
N ARG A 154 6.49 -2.79 -15.11
CA ARG A 154 7.05 -1.60 -15.77
C ARG A 154 8.53 -1.40 -15.44
N GLN A 155 8.92 -1.54 -14.17
CA GLN A 155 10.33 -1.43 -13.77
C GLN A 155 11.19 -2.52 -14.42
N VAL A 156 10.71 -3.76 -14.51
CA VAL A 156 11.45 -4.85 -15.19
C VAL A 156 11.58 -4.59 -16.68
N THR A 157 10.54 -4.08 -17.35
CA THR A 157 10.60 -3.74 -18.78
C THR A 157 11.55 -2.56 -19.04
N GLU A 158 11.51 -1.51 -18.23
CA GLU A 158 12.46 -0.38 -18.29
C GLU A 158 13.89 -0.85 -18.02
N MET A 159 14.09 -1.77 -17.07
CA MET A 159 15.37 -2.43 -16.81
C MET A 159 15.75 -3.51 -17.83
N GLN A 160 14.93 -3.80 -18.84
CA GLN A 160 15.30 -4.72 -19.93
C GLN A 160 15.62 -3.97 -21.21
N THR A 161 15.42 -2.65 -21.24
CA THR A 161 15.79 -1.79 -22.38
C THR A 161 17.28 -1.39 -22.37
N PHE A 162 18.13 -2.10 -21.61
CA PHE A 162 19.57 -1.85 -21.59
C PHE A 162 20.23 -2.27 -22.90
N ASP A 163 21.01 -1.35 -23.45
CA ASP A 163 21.88 -1.58 -24.60
C ASP A 163 23.07 -2.46 -24.20
N PRO A 164 23.31 -3.62 -24.86
CA PRO A 164 24.46 -4.48 -24.61
C PRO A 164 25.82 -3.77 -24.69
N GLU A 165 25.97 -2.70 -25.48
CA GLU A 165 27.21 -1.94 -25.56
C GLU A 165 27.55 -1.22 -24.25
N SER A 166 26.56 -0.92 -23.40
CA SER A 166 26.74 -0.29 -22.09
C SER A 166 27.40 -1.21 -21.04
N ILE A 167 27.50 -2.52 -21.31
CA ILE A 167 28.10 -3.51 -20.37
C ILE A 167 29.64 -3.53 -20.48
N MET A 168 30.17 -3.22 -21.67
CA MET A 168 31.62 -3.26 -21.95
C MET A 168 32.35 -2.02 -21.43
N THR A 169 31.64 -0.90 -21.25
CA THR A 169 32.11 0.23 -20.47
C THR A 169 31.69 -0.03 -19.03
N GLY A 170 32.60 -0.55 -18.20
CA GLY A 170 32.35 -0.82 -16.78
C GLY A 170 31.68 0.38 -16.08
N PRO A 171 30.99 0.16 -14.94
CA PRO A 171 30.09 1.15 -14.35
C PRO A 171 30.79 2.49 -14.24
N GLN A 172 30.41 3.44 -15.10
CA GLN A 172 30.70 4.83 -14.85
C GLN A 172 30.01 5.11 -13.52
N TYR A 173 30.80 5.29 -12.47
CA TYR A 173 30.30 5.84 -11.22
C TYR A 173 29.80 7.25 -11.55
N TYR A 174 28.56 7.32 -12.02
CA TYR A 174 27.83 8.55 -12.21
C TYR A 174 27.77 9.21 -10.85
N ASN A 175 28.44 10.35 -10.72
CA ASN A 175 28.38 11.16 -9.51
C ASN A 175 26.90 11.47 -9.24
N SER A 176 26.38 10.96 -8.13
CA SER A 176 24.97 11.09 -7.71
C SER A 176 24.46 12.54 -7.64
N SER A 177 25.33 13.54 -7.72
CA SER A 177 24.97 14.96 -7.81
C SER A 177 24.50 15.38 -9.21
N GLU A 178 25.12 14.89 -10.29
CA GLU A 178 24.76 15.30 -11.66
C GLU A 178 23.37 14.78 -12.07
N HIS A 179 22.99 13.59 -11.58
CA HIS A 179 21.67 13.03 -11.86
C HIS A 179 20.54 13.70 -11.06
N LEU A 180 20.86 14.26 -9.88
CA LEU A 180 19.92 15.05 -9.09
C LEU A 180 19.64 16.39 -9.77
N ASP A 181 20.67 17.07 -10.28
CA ASP A 181 20.49 18.33 -10.99
C ASP A 181 19.71 18.15 -12.29
N ASP A 182 19.97 17.11 -13.07
CA ASP A 182 19.24 16.83 -14.32
C ASP A 182 17.77 16.41 -14.05
N LEU A 183 17.52 15.64 -12.99
CA LEU A 183 16.16 15.33 -12.51
C LEU A 183 15.42 16.58 -11.98
N LEU A 184 16.12 17.49 -11.30
CA LEU A 184 15.56 18.74 -10.81
C LEU A 184 15.30 19.73 -11.95
N GLU A 185 16.14 19.75 -12.98
CA GLU A 185 15.95 20.55 -14.18
C GLU A 185 14.74 20.06 -15.00
N ARG A 186 14.53 18.74 -15.08
CA ARG A 186 13.31 18.14 -15.66
C ARG A 186 12.08 18.38 -14.79
N ALA A 187 12.23 18.41 -13.46
CA ALA A 187 11.16 18.73 -12.53
C ALA A 187 10.78 20.23 -12.52
N GLN A 188 11.69 21.15 -12.87
CA GLN A 188 11.39 22.59 -13.03
C GLN A 188 10.59 22.89 -14.31
N ARG A 189 10.77 22.08 -15.36
CA ARG A 189 9.98 22.18 -16.61
C ARG A 189 8.53 21.70 -16.44
N SER A 190 8.22 20.99 -15.36
CA SER A 190 6.86 20.64 -14.95
C SER A 190 6.45 21.53 -13.77
N ARG A 191 5.21 22.02 -13.70
CA ARG A 191 4.75 22.97 -12.66
C ARG A 191 4.74 22.33 -11.25
N VAL A 192 5.88 22.02 -10.64
CA VAL A 192 6.04 21.55 -9.26
C VAL A 192 6.22 22.76 -8.34
N SER A 193 5.71 22.70 -7.10
CA SER A 193 5.85 23.81 -6.15
C SER A 193 7.32 24.02 -5.75
N ALA A 194 7.79 25.27 -5.70
CA ALA A 194 9.17 25.61 -5.33
C ALA A 194 9.58 25.03 -3.96
N ARG A 195 8.63 24.98 -3.02
CA ARG A 195 8.79 24.39 -1.69
C ARG A 195 9.09 22.89 -1.72
N SER A 196 8.56 22.18 -2.72
CA SER A 196 8.74 20.72 -2.85
C SER A 196 10.09 20.39 -3.48
N ILE A 197 10.61 21.26 -4.33
CA ILE A 197 11.95 21.17 -4.93
C ILE A 197 13.04 21.43 -3.88
N GLU A 198 12.82 22.42 -3.02
CA GLU A 198 13.74 22.78 -1.93
C GLU A 198 13.91 21.63 -0.91
N VAL A 199 12.79 21.03 -0.49
CA VAL A 199 12.80 19.84 0.39
C VAL A 199 13.52 18.65 -0.27
N LEU A 200 13.40 18.47 -1.59
CA LEU A 200 14.09 17.40 -2.30
C LEU A 200 15.60 17.64 -2.45
N ARG A 201 16.03 18.89 -2.63
CA ARG A 201 17.46 19.28 -2.65
C ARG A 201 18.12 19.04 -1.30
N GLU A 202 17.47 19.48 -0.23
CA GLU A 202 17.98 19.33 1.13
C GLU A 202 18.08 17.86 1.58
N LEU A 203 17.14 17.02 1.11
CA LEU A 203 17.16 15.57 1.33
C LEU A 203 18.24 14.83 0.52
N GLY A 204 18.80 15.46 -0.52
CA GLY A 204 19.91 14.91 -1.30
C GLY A 204 21.28 15.14 -0.65
N SER A 205 21.39 16.11 0.25
CA SER A 205 22.65 16.56 0.85
C SER A 205 22.85 16.19 2.32
N SER A 206 21.81 15.77 3.05
CA SER A 206 21.89 15.49 4.49
C SER A 206 20.96 14.38 4.96
N SER A 207 21.25 13.75 6.10
CA SER A 207 20.43 12.68 6.65
C SER A 207 19.10 13.20 7.23
N LEU A 208 18.07 12.34 7.24
CA LEU A 208 16.73 12.68 7.77
C LEU A 208 16.72 13.11 9.24
N ALA A 209 17.74 12.72 10.02
CA ALA A 209 17.90 13.10 11.42
C ALA A 209 18.44 14.52 11.54
N GLU A 210 19.44 14.88 10.76
CA GLU A 210 20.04 16.22 10.73
C GLU A 210 19.03 17.28 10.24
N MET A 211 18.23 16.97 9.23
CA MET A 211 17.16 17.86 8.76
C MET A 211 16.04 18.06 9.81
N ALA A 212 15.71 17.01 10.58
CA ALA A 212 14.71 17.10 11.64
C ALA A 212 15.18 18.04 12.76
N GLU A 213 16.46 17.94 13.12
CA GLU A 213 17.13 18.78 14.11
C GLU A 213 17.26 20.23 13.63
N HIS A 214 17.74 20.44 12.40
CA HIS A 214 17.94 21.78 11.81
C HIS A 214 16.65 22.59 11.70
N HIS A 215 15.53 21.95 11.41
CA HIS A 215 14.23 22.60 11.24
C HIS A 215 13.32 22.55 12.47
N GLY A 216 13.81 22.03 13.61
CA GLY A 216 13.04 21.92 14.85
C GLY A 216 11.78 21.08 14.72
N VAL A 217 11.78 20.07 13.84
CA VAL A 217 10.62 19.20 13.57
C VAL A 217 10.91 17.76 13.95
N SER A 218 9.88 17.04 14.41
CA SER A 218 10.06 15.63 14.74
C SER A 218 10.47 14.80 13.51
N LEU A 219 11.27 13.74 13.72
CA LEU A 219 11.67 12.78 12.68
C LEU A 219 10.46 12.17 11.93
N ARG A 220 9.31 12.06 12.60
CA ARG A 220 8.04 11.62 11.99
C ARG A 220 7.51 12.66 10.99
N ALA A 221 7.56 13.95 11.34
CA ALA A 221 7.17 15.03 10.45
C ALA A 221 8.11 15.15 9.24
N ALA A 222 9.42 14.98 9.44
CA ALA A 222 10.42 14.89 8.38
C ALA A 222 10.12 13.76 7.37
N ARG A 223 9.83 12.55 7.85
CA ARG A 223 9.44 11.40 7.02
C ARG A 223 8.14 11.65 6.25
N ARG A 224 7.13 12.24 6.90
CA ARG A 224 5.86 12.60 6.26
C ARG A 224 6.06 13.61 5.13
N ARG A 225 6.89 14.64 5.34
CA ARG A 225 7.23 15.65 4.33
C ARG A 225 7.99 15.05 3.15
N ARG A 226 8.97 14.18 3.39
CA ARG A 226 9.67 13.41 2.34
C ARG A 226 8.67 12.60 1.50
N GLN A 227 7.76 11.89 2.15
CA GLN A 227 6.76 11.08 1.45
C GLN A 227 5.80 11.94 0.62
N GLN A 228 5.44 13.13 1.11
CA GLN A 228 4.63 14.10 0.38
C GLN A 228 5.36 14.64 -0.85
N ALA A 229 6.63 15.03 -0.71
CA ALA A 229 7.44 15.51 -1.84
C ALA A 229 7.64 14.43 -2.92
N ILE A 230 7.92 13.19 -2.52
CA ILE A 230 8.04 12.04 -3.45
C ILE A 230 6.71 11.76 -4.14
N ASN A 231 5.59 11.80 -3.40
CA ASN A 231 4.27 11.56 -3.98
C ASN A 231 3.83 12.69 -4.90
N GLU A 232 4.15 13.94 -4.59
CA GLU A 232 3.84 15.08 -5.45
C GLU A 232 4.64 15.03 -6.75
N LEU A 233 5.95 14.74 -6.67
CA LEU A 233 6.79 14.52 -7.83
C LEU A 233 6.19 13.41 -8.70
N ARG A 234 5.90 12.25 -8.10
CA ARG A 234 5.29 11.10 -8.77
C ARG A 234 3.98 11.42 -9.49
N VAL A 235 3.11 12.22 -8.90
CA VAL A 235 1.82 12.60 -9.52
C VAL A 235 2.03 13.53 -10.71
N ARG A 236 3.01 14.44 -10.64
CA ARG A 236 3.21 15.46 -11.68
C ARG A 236 4.09 14.99 -12.84
N THR A 237 5.11 14.14 -12.64
CA THR A 237 5.89 13.56 -13.76
C THR A 237 5.12 12.49 -14.54
N LEU A 238 4.17 11.79 -13.91
CA LEU A 238 3.27 10.85 -14.60
C LEU A 238 2.12 11.52 -15.37
N SER A 239 1.95 12.84 -15.24
CA SER A 239 0.92 13.62 -15.95
C SER A 239 1.43 14.26 -17.25
N VAL A 240 2.73 14.14 -17.54
CA VAL A 240 3.41 14.78 -18.70
C VAL A 240 3.93 13.73 -19.70
N ALA A 241 3.65 12.45 -19.48
CA ALA A 241 3.92 11.36 -20.42
C ALA A 241 2.59 10.82 -20.97
#